data_AF-A0A973IY42-F1
#
_entry.id   AF-A0A973IY42-F1
#
_cell.length_a   1.000
_cell.length_b   1.000
_cell.length_c   1.000
_cell.angle_alpha   90.00
_cell.angle_beta   90.00
_cell.angle_gamma   90.00
#
_symmetry.space_group_name_H-M   'P 1'
#
loop_
_entity.id
_entity.type
_entity.pdbx_description
1 polymer ?
#
loop_
_entity_poly.entity_id
_entity_poly.type
_entity_poly.pdbx_seq_one_letter_code
_entity_poly.pdbx_strand_id
1 'polypeptide(L)' 'MQNSILLVANKSQGTYKLVPKMSTVSVGLLLAPNLNHKNPEMRKILSDHRFRKALSHAINRNEINKIVLIMLKPAR' A
#
# COMPACT_ATOMS: atom_id res chain seq x y z
N MET A 1 1.76 6.94 10.72
CA MET A 1 0.35 7.40 10.86
C MET A 1 -0.35 6.60 11.96
N GLN A 2 0.22 6.51 13.17
CA GLN A 2 -0.32 5.57 14.18
C GLN A 2 -1.59 6.09 14.89
N ASN A 3 -1.85 7.41 14.87
CA ASN A 3 -2.85 8.04 15.76
C ASN A 3 -3.98 8.80 15.04
N SER A 4 -4.10 8.72 13.71
CA SER A 4 -5.08 9.52 12.95
C SER A 4 -6.53 9.22 13.35
N ILE A 5 -6.86 7.96 13.66
CA ILE A 5 -8.21 7.55 14.06
C ILE A 5 -8.62 8.24 15.36
N LEU A 6 -7.74 8.23 16.36
CA LEU A 6 -7.99 8.81 17.67
C LEU A 6 -8.14 10.34 17.59
N LEU A 7 -7.34 10.98 16.73
CA LEU A 7 -7.43 12.42 16.49
C LEU A 7 -8.69 12.82 15.70
N VAL A 8 -9.20 11.97 14.81
CA VAL A 8 -10.49 12.24 14.15
C VAL A 8 -11.64 12.05 15.12
N ALA A 9 -11.62 10.97 15.92
CA ALA A 9 -12.67 10.67 16.90
C ALA A 9 -12.82 11.76 17.97
N ASN A 10 -11.71 12.37 18.41
CA ASN A 10 -11.73 13.42 19.45
C ASN A 10 -11.73 14.85 18.89
N LYS A 11 -12.04 15.04 17.61
CA LYS A 11 -11.98 16.37 16.95
C LYS A 11 -12.95 17.38 17.57
N SER A 12 -14.11 16.95 18.07
CA SER A 12 -15.11 17.84 18.68
C SER A 12 -14.73 18.30 20.10
N GLN A 13 -13.85 17.56 20.78
CA GLN A 13 -13.46 17.83 22.17
C GLN A 13 -12.13 18.59 22.29
N GLY A 14 -11.33 18.63 21.22
CA GLY A 14 -10.00 19.23 21.23
C GLY A 14 -9.89 20.57 20.49
N THR A 15 -9.03 21.45 20.98
CA THR A 15 -8.70 22.76 20.38
C THR A 15 -7.56 22.64 19.36
N TYR A 16 -7.69 21.76 18.37
CA TYR A 16 -6.68 21.58 17.31
C TYR A 16 -7.32 21.46 15.92
N LYS A 17 -6.51 21.75 14.89
CA LYS A 17 -6.88 21.56 13.48
C LYS A 17 -6.12 20.39 12.88
N LEU A 18 -6.85 19.48 12.25
CA LEU A 18 -6.25 18.43 11.43
C LEU A 18 -5.83 19.00 10.08
N VAL A 19 -4.55 18.88 9.76
CA VAL A 19 -4.00 19.24 8.46
C VAL A 19 -3.67 17.96 7.70
N PRO A 20 -4.39 17.63 6.61
CA PRO A 20 -4.07 16.44 5.83
C PRO A 20 -2.70 16.63 5.16
N LYS A 21 -1.77 15.70 5.43
CA LYS A 21 -0.51 15.63 4.70
C LYS A 21 -0.61 14.56 3.65
N MET A 22 -0.39 14.93 2.39
CA MET A 22 -0.16 13.94 1.35
C MET A 22 1.22 13.32 1.57
N SER A 23 1.29 12.00 1.52
CA SER A 23 2.57 11.30 1.57
C SER A 23 3.35 11.59 0.30
N THR A 24 4.65 11.83 0.41
CA THR A 24 5.56 11.97 -0.73
C THR A 24 6.06 10.62 -1.24
N VAL A 25 5.73 9.52 -0.55
CA VAL A 25 6.12 8.17 -0.98
C VAL A 25 5.27 7.74 -2.18
N SER A 26 5.92 7.17 -3.19
CA SER A 26 5.26 6.69 -4.41
C SER A 26 4.45 5.42 -4.19
N VAL A 27 4.74 4.64 -3.13
CA VAL A 27 4.09 3.38 -2.83
C VAL A 27 3.97 3.18 -1.32
N GLY A 28 2.78 2.78 -0.84
CA GLY A 28 2.56 2.48 0.57
C GLY A 28 3.04 1.08 0.98
N LEU A 29 2.97 0.11 0.06
CA LEU A 29 3.44 -1.27 0.26
C LEU A 29 3.93 -1.83 -1.08
N LEU A 30 5.14 -2.41 -1.09
CA LEU A 30 5.77 -2.95 -2.30
C LEU A 30 5.96 -4.47 -2.18
N LEU A 31 5.63 -5.18 -3.26
CA LEU A 31 6.04 -6.57 -3.48
C LEU A 31 7.21 -6.58 -4.47
N ALA A 32 8.37 -7.04 -4.03
CA ALA A 32 9.59 -7.14 -4.84
C ALA A 32 10.04 -8.61 -4.94
N PRO A 33 9.74 -9.30 -6.06
CA PRO A 33 10.17 -10.68 -6.27
C PRO A 33 11.69 -10.83 -6.23
N ASN A 34 12.17 -11.94 -5.66
CA ASN A 34 13.60 -12.21 -5.63
C ASN A 34 14.12 -12.63 -7.02
N LEU A 35 14.84 -11.72 -7.68
CA LEU A 35 15.43 -11.95 -9.01
C LEU A 35 16.69 -12.82 -8.98
N ASN A 36 17.32 -13.01 -7.80
CA ASN A 36 18.52 -13.84 -7.64
C ASN A 36 18.23 -15.21 -6.99
N HIS A 37 17.00 -15.69 -7.12
CA HIS A 37 16.55 -16.93 -6.48
C HIS A 37 17.49 -18.12 -6.80
N LYS A 38 17.86 -18.91 -5.79
CA LYS A 38 18.83 -20.02 -5.95
C LYS A 38 18.32 -21.13 -6.87
N ASN A 39 17.03 -21.47 -6.76
CA ASN A 39 16.38 -22.40 -7.68
C ASN A 39 16.29 -21.77 -9.09
N PRO A 40 16.86 -22.40 -10.13
CA PRO A 40 16.93 -21.83 -11.48
C PRO A 40 15.54 -21.64 -12.13
N GLU A 41 14.58 -22.53 -11.86
CA GLU A 41 13.22 -22.41 -12.42
C GLU A 41 12.47 -21.23 -11.81
N MET A 42 12.58 -21.06 -10.49
CA MET A 42 12.01 -19.89 -9.81
C MET A 42 12.65 -18.59 -10.29
N ARG A 43 13.98 -18.56 -10.44
CA ARG A 43 14.69 -17.39 -10.97
C ARG A 43 14.21 -17.02 -12.37
N LYS A 44 13.99 -18.01 -13.24
CA LYS A 44 13.48 -17.82 -14.60
C LYS A 44 12.09 -17.16 -14.59
N ILE A 45 11.19 -17.62 -13.73
CA ILE A 45 9.82 -17.08 -13.61
C ILE A 45 9.83 -15.67 -13.01
N LEU A 46 10.48 -15.47 -11.87
CA LEU A 46 10.47 -14.19 -11.14
C LEU A 46 11.21 -13.08 -11.91
N SER A 47 12.23 -13.45 -12.70
CA SER A 47 12.97 -12.52 -13.56
C SER A 47 12.25 -12.17 -14.87
N ASP A 48 11.22 -12.92 -15.27
CA ASP A 48 10.42 -12.57 -16.45
C ASP A 48 9.56 -11.33 -16.19
N HIS A 49 9.74 -10.29 -17.01
CA HIS A 49 8.97 -9.05 -16.91
C HIS A 49 7.47 -9.27 -17.21
N ARG A 50 7.12 -10.24 -18.06
CA ARG A 50 5.73 -10.58 -18.38
C ARG A 50 5.03 -11.15 -17.16
N PHE A 51 5.72 -12.03 -16.42
CA PHE A 51 5.24 -12.56 -15.15
C PHE A 51 5.02 -11.43 -14.14
N ARG A 52 5.99 -10.51 -13.98
CA ARG A 52 5.83 -9.39 -13.03
C ARG A 52 4.69 -8.44 -13.39
N LYS A 53 4.46 -8.18 -14.69
CA LYS A 53 3.28 -7.42 -15.15
C LYS A 53 1.98 -8.16 -14.84
N ALA A 54 1.90 -9.46 -15.15
CA ALA A 54 0.74 -10.28 -14.86
C ALA A 54 0.44 -10.33 -13.35
N LEU A 55 1.47 -10.53 -12.51
CA LEU A 55 1.37 -10.47 -11.04
C LEU A 55 0.80 -9.12 -10.58
N SER A 56 1.30 -8.01 -11.14
CA SER A 56 0.79 -6.68 -10.83
C SER A 56 -0.69 -6.54 -11.18
N HIS A 57 -1.14 -7.06 -12.33
CA HIS A 57 -2.55 -7.00 -12.73
C HIS A 57 -3.45 -7.92 -11.91
N ALA A 58 -2.96 -9.07 -11.48
CA ALA A 58 -3.71 -10.02 -10.67
C ALA A 58 -4.01 -9.52 -9.24
N ILE A 59 -3.23 -8.55 -8.73
CA ILE A 59 -3.42 -8.00 -7.38
C ILE A 59 -4.62 -7.03 -7.34
N ASN A 60 -5.65 -7.40 -6.57
CA ASN A 60 -6.78 -6.53 -6.27
C ASN A 60 -6.43 -5.45 -5.23
N ARG A 61 -5.85 -4.34 -5.71
CA ARG A 61 -5.46 -3.20 -4.85
C ARG A 61 -6.65 -2.54 -4.16
N ASN A 62 -7.83 -2.57 -4.77
CA ASN A 62 -9.04 -1.96 -4.19
C ASN A 62 -9.49 -2.70 -2.93
N GLU A 63 -9.42 -4.03 -2.96
CA GLU A 63 -9.77 -4.87 -1.82
C GLU A 63 -8.72 -4.77 -0.72
N ILE A 64 -7.43 -4.84 -1.07
CA ILE A 64 -6.33 -4.64 -0.12
C ILE A 64 -6.46 -3.28 0.59
N ASN A 65 -6.76 -2.22 -0.15
CA ASN A 65 -6.93 -0.88 0.44
C ASN A 65 -8.09 -0.81 1.44
N LYS A 66 -9.16 -1.58 1.23
CA LYS A 66 -10.31 -1.63 2.14
C LYS A 66 -10.00 -2.42 3.41
N ILE A 67 -9.34 -3.58 3.26
CA ILE A 67 -9.15 -4.54 4.36
C ILE A 67 -7.91 -4.18 5.19
N VAL A 68 -6.79 -3.91 4.53
CA VAL A 68 -5.48 -3.78 5.19
C VAL A 68 -5.18 -2.31 5.52
N LEU A 69 -5.56 -1.40 4.63
CA LEU A 69 -5.11 -0.01 4.69
C LEU A 69 -6.14 0.97 5.23
N ILE A 70 -7.40 0.55 5.46
CA ILE A 70 -8.60 1.13 6.14
C ILE A 70 -8.87 2.66 6.00
N MET A 71 -7.89 3.51 5.71
CA MET A 71 -8.00 4.98 5.67
C MET A 71 -7.44 5.65 4.41
N LEU A 72 -6.97 4.93 3.39
CA LEU A 72 -6.45 5.54 2.15
C LEU A 72 -7.51 5.92 1.10
N LYS A 73 -8.76 6.23 1.50
CA LYS A 73 -9.64 6.95 0.59
C LYS A 73 -9.50 8.45 0.84
N PRO A 74 -8.96 9.23 -0.11
CA PRO A 74 -9.22 10.66 -0.08
C PRO A 74 -10.73 10.84 -0.21
N ALA A 75 -11.33 11.59 0.72
CA ALA A 75 -12.64 12.15 0.52
C ALA A 75 -12.57 12.94 -0.80
N ARG A 76 -13.28 12.45 -1.82
CA ARG A 76 -13.62 13.28 -2.98
C ARG A 76 -14.72 14.24 -2.56
#